data_AF-A0A974TS89-F1
#
_entry.id   AF-A0A974TS89-F1
#
_cell.length_a   1.000
_cell.length_b   1.000
_cell.length_c   1.000
_cell.angle_alpha   90.00
_cell.angle_beta   90.00
_cell.angle_gamma   90.00
#
_symmetry.space_group_name_H-M   'P 1'
#
loop_
_entity.id
_entity.type
_entity.pdbx_description
1 polymer ?
#
loop_
_entity_poly.entity_id
_entity_poly.type
_entity_poly.pdbx_seq_one_letter_code
_entity_poly.pdbx_strand_id
1 'polypeptide(L)' 'MGFDVDAILDWQQRGINARILGRSERDNPVLPYLENAGSQIEKESWLFRAEAWFFGWRIEDASRVKLGA' A
#
# COMPACT_ATOMS: atom_id res chain seq x y z
N MET A 1 -0.64 21.60 3.97
CA MET A 1 -0.14 20.56 3.05
C MET A 1 -1.34 19.92 2.42
N GLY A 2 -1.55 20.10 1.11
CA GLY A 2 -2.62 19.38 0.41
C GLY A 2 -2.26 17.90 0.37
N PHE A 3 -3.24 17.03 0.58
CA PHE A 3 -3.07 15.61 0.32
C PHE A 3 -2.73 15.43 -1.16
N ASP A 4 -1.59 14.80 -1.47
CA ASP A 4 -1.24 14.42 -2.84
C ASP A 4 -2.09 13.21 -3.21
N VAL A 5 -3.34 13.48 -3.61
CA VAL A 5 -4.35 12.47 -3.99
C VAL A 5 -3.80 11.52 -5.06
N ASP A 6 -3.02 12.05 -6.00
CA ASP A 6 -2.42 11.25 -7.08
C ASP A 6 -1.40 10.25 -6.53
N ALA A 7 -0.55 10.67 -5.57
CA ALA A 7 0.34 9.75 -4.89
C ALA A 7 -0.43 8.68 -4.08
N ILE A 8 -1.55 9.03 -3.44
CA ILE A 8 -2.39 8.05 -2.71
C ILE A 8 -2.90 6.99 -3.69
N LEU A 9 -3.50 7.43 -4.79
CA LEU A 9 -4.11 6.56 -5.79
C LEU A 9 -3.08 5.67 -6.48
N ASP A 10 -1.89 6.19 -6.79
CA ASP A 10 -0.79 5.39 -7.33
C ASP A 10 -0.38 4.26 -6.37
N TRP A 11 -0.21 4.55 -5.09
CA TRP A 11 0.14 3.52 -4.10
C TRP A 11 -0.97 2.50 -3.86
N GLN A 12 -2.24 2.93 -3.87
CA GLN A 12 -3.37 1.99 -3.83
C GLN A 12 -3.39 1.09 -5.06
N GLN A 13 -3.19 1.63 -6.27
CA GLN A 13 -3.14 0.83 -7.50
C GLN A 13 -1.99 -0.19 -7.48
N ARG A 14 -0.84 0.19 -6.92
CA ARG A 14 0.30 -0.74 -6.72
C ARG A 14 -0.06 -1.89 -5.77
N GLY A 15 -0.79 -1.61 -4.69
CA GLY A 15 -1.30 -2.62 -3.77
C GLY A 15 -2.26 -3.60 -4.43
N ILE A 16 -3.24 -3.07 -5.19
CA ILE A 16 -4.19 -3.86 -5.98
C ILE A 16 -3.44 -4.79 -6.94
N ASN A 17 -2.51 -4.22 -7.73
CA ASN A 17 -1.73 -4.99 -8.70
C ASN A 17 -0.90 -6.09 -8.04
N ALA A 18 -0.30 -5.81 -6.88
CA ALA A 18 0.45 -6.82 -6.14
C ALA A 18 -0.45 -8.00 -5.74
N ARG A 19 -1.66 -7.74 -5.25
CA ARG A 19 -2.61 -8.80 -4.92
C ARG A 19 -3.05 -9.59 -6.16
N ILE A 20 -3.35 -8.91 -7.27
CA ILE A 20 -3.69 -9.53 -8.56
C ILE A 20 -2.58 -10.48 -9.01
N LEU A 21 -1.31 -10.10 -8.83
CA LEU A 21 -0.14 -10.90 -9.16
C LEU A 21 0.18 -12.01 -8.15
N GLY A 22 -0.66 -12.21 -7.12
CA GLY A 22 -0.49 -13.27 -6.12
C GLY A 22 0.56 -12.96 -5.05
N ARG A 23 1.02 -11.70 -4.94
CA ARG A 23 1.94 -11.29 -3.87
C ARG A 23 1.24 -11.23 -2.52
N SER A 24 1.99 -11.53 -1.47
CA SER A 24 1.56 -11.43 -0.08
C SER A 24 1.45 -9.97 0.34
N GLU A 25 0.61 -9.70 1.35
CA GLU A 25 0.57 -8.38 2.01
C GLU A 25 1.96 -7.98 2.54
N ARG A 26 2.77 -8.95 2.95
CA ARG A 26 4.15 -8.72 3.44
C ARG A 26 5.13 -8.26 2.35
N ASP A 27 4.76 -8.37 1.08
CA ASP A 27 5.59 -7.94 -0.05
C ASP A 27 5.45 -6.43 -0.33
N ASN A 28 4.88 -5.66 0.61
CA ASN A 28 4.78 -4.21 0.52
C ASN A 28 6.20 -3.61 0.37
N PRO A 29 6.52 -3.00 -0.79
CA PRO A 29 7.87 -2.55 -1.07
C PRO A 29 8.28 -1.32 -0.24
N VAL A 30 7.35 -0.71 0.50
CA VAL A 30 7.62 0.47 1.34
C VAL A 30 8.21 0.08 2.69
N LEU A 31 7.96 -1.15 3.18
CA LEU A 31 8.38 -1.58 4.51
C LEU A 31 9.88 -1.39 4.78
N PRO A 32 10.80 -1.74 3.87
CA PRO A 32 12.22 -1.51 4.10
C PRO A 32 12.58 -0.03 4.28
N TYR A 33 11.88 0.88 3.60
CA TYR A 33 12.13 2.32 3.73
C TYR A 33 11.55 2.88 5.04
N LEU A 34 10.41 2.34 5.47
CA LEU A 34 9.80 2.71 6.75
C LEU A 34 10.67 2.27 7.94
N GLU A 35 11.26 1.08 7.86
CA GLU A 35 12.16 0.53 8.90
C GLU A 35 13.48 1.31 8.99
N ASN A 36 14.00 1.80 7.86
CA ASN A 36 15.29 2.48 7.78
C ASN A 36 15.20 4.02 7.79
N ALA A 37 14.02 4.60 8.04
CA ALA A 37 13.84 6.04 8.04
C ALA A 37 14.72 6.75 9.09
N GLY A 38 15.50 7.74 8.66
CA GLY A 38 16.46 8.46 9.51
C GLY A 38 15.85 9.63 10.28
N SER A 39 14.61 10.01 9.97
CA SER A 39 13.89 11.11 10.63
C SER A 39 12.40 10.83 10.75
N GLN A 40 11.73 11.55 11.67
CA GLN A 40 10.28 11.44 11.84
C GLN A 40 9.51 11.88 10.59
N ILE A 41 9.97 12.94 9.92
CA ILE A 41 9.33 13.45 8.68
C ILE A 41 9.44 12.41 7.57
N GLU A 42 10.61 11.79 7.41
CA GLU A 42 10.80 10.71 6.44
C GLU A 42 9.91 9.51 6.77
N LYS A 43 9.85 9.12 8.05
CA LYS A 43 9.01 8.03 8.53
C LYS A 43 7.53 8.28 8.21
N GLU A 44 7.02 9.48 8.47
CA GLU A 44 5.64 9.86 8.15
C GLU A 44 5.37 9.79 6.63
N SER A 45 6.35 10.22 5.83
CA SER A 45 6.28 10.13 4.37
C SER A 45 6.17 8.67 3.90
N TRP A 46 6.98 7.76 4.46
CA TRP A 46 6.93 6.34 4.10
C TRP A 46 5.69 5.65 4.65
N LEU A 47 5.27 5.98 5.87
CA LEU A 47 4.09 5.40 6.51
C LEU A 47 2.85 5.62 5.65
N PHE A 48 2.66 6.86 5.19
CA PHE A 48 1.54 7.21 4.30
C PHE A 48 1.49 6.33 3.04
N ARG A 49 2.63 6.09 2.39
CA ARG A 49 2.73 5.23 1.19
C ARG A 49 2.47 3.76 1.51
N ALA A 50 2.99 3.28 2.65
CA ALA A 50 2.78 1.92 3.10
C ALA A 50 1.28 1.64 3.34
N GLU A 51 0.59 2.57 4.02
CA GLU A 51 -0.85 2.48 4.28
C GLU A 51 -1.68 2.50 3.01
N ALA A 52 -1.37 3.38 2.06
CA ALA A 52 -2.05 3.42 0.75
C ALA A 52 -1.87 2.11 -0.02
N TRP A 53 -0.66 1.52 -0.02
CA TRP A 53 -0.42 0.22 -0.63
C TRP A 53 -1.21 -0.90 0.06
N PHE A 54 -1.21 -0.95 1.39
CA PHE A 54 -1.98 -1.96 2.14
C PHE A 54 -3.48 -1.85 1.86
N PHE A 55 -4.00 -0.62 1.80
CA PHE A 55 -5.40 -0.38 1.48
C PHE A 55 -5.76 -1.00 0.12
N GLY A 56 -4.97 -0.71 -0.92
CA GLY A 56 -5.20 -1.28 -2.25
C GLY A 56 -5.15 -2.81 -2.27
N TRP A 57 -4.14 -3.40 -1.62
CA TRP A 57 -4.00 -4.85 -1.53
C TRP A 57 -5.22 -5.49 -0.84
N ARG A 58 -5.67 -4.94 0.29
CA ARG A 58 -6.78 -5.47 1.09
C ARG A 58 -8.12 -5.34 0.40
N ILE A 59 -8.37 -4.26 -0.34
CA ILE A 59 -9.60 -4.11 -1.12
C ILE A 59 -9.67 -5.18 -2.21
N GLU A 60 -8.55 -5.41 -2.90
CA GLU A 60 -8.50 -6.46 -3.92
C GLU A 60 -8.60 -7.88 -3.34
N ASP A 61 -8.06 -8.12 -2.15
CA ASP A 61 -8.24 -9.40 -1.47
C ASP A 61 -9.71 -9.62 -1.05
N ALA A 62 -10.33 -8.59 -0.47
CA ALA A 62 -11.73 -8.62 -0.07
C ALA A 62 -12.69 -8.76 -1.26
N SER A 63 -12.35 -8.22 -2.43
CA SER A 63 -13.17 -8.33 -3.65
C SER A 63 -13.28 -9.79 -4.13
N ARG A 64 -12.24 -10.59 -3.93
CA ARG A 64 -12.14 -11.99 -4.37
C ARG A 64 -12.98 -12.96 -3.54
N VAL A 65 -13.31 -12.59 -2.30
CA VAL A 65 -14.19 -13.38 -1.42
C VAL A 65 -15.62 -13.52 -2.00
N LYS A 66 -16.01 -12.69 -2.98
CA LYS A 66 -17.38 -12.66 -3.52
C LYS A 66 -17.69 -13.60 -4.69
N LEU A 67 -16.73 -14.39 -5.20
CA LEU A 67 -16.97 -15.30 -6.35
C LEU A 67 -17.18 -16.78 -5.96
N GLY A 68 -17.43 -17.07 -4.68
CA GLY A 68 -17.58 -18.45 -4.19
C GLY A 68 -18.69 -18.66 -3.15
N ALA A 69 -19.72 -17.81 -3.14
CA ALA A 69 -20.93 -17.97 -2.31
C ALA A 69 -22.16 -18.16 -3.18
#